data_AF-A0A5M3Q553-F1
#
_entry.id   AF-A0A5M3Q553-F1
#
_cell.length_a   1.000
_cell.length_b   1.000
_cell.length_c   1.000
_cell.angle_alpha   90.00
_cell.angle_beta   90.00
_cell.angle_gamma   90.00
#
_symmetry.space_group_name_H-M   'P 1'
#
loop_
_entity.id
_entity.type
_entity.pdbx_description
1 polymer ?
#
loop_
_entity_poly.entity_id
_entity_poly.type
_entity_poly.pdbx_seq_one_letter_code
_entity_poly.pdbx_strand_id
1 'polypeptide(L)'
;MTQRDTELSLNLSPENEQLLRRASKYAGFESLSEFALQAAVEKASRILDSAESITLDSESFDPFIADCEQPGPPNSSLTKAIERRRAEKAKST
;
A
#
# COMPACT_ATOMS: atom_id res chain seq x y z
N MET A 1 -12.37 -17.29 -17.52
CA MET A 1 -12.98 -17.18 -16.18
C MET A 1 -13.85 -15.94 -16.20
N THR A 2 -15.17 -16.07 -16.09
CA THR A 2 -16.09 -14.94 -16.14
C THR A 2 -15.98 -14.15 -14.82
N GLN A 3 -15.44 -12.94 -14.88
CA GLN A 3 -15.33 -12.06 -13.70
C GLN A 3 -16.76 -11.68 -13.28
N ARG A 4 -17.08 -11.84 -11.99
CA ARG A 4 -18.39 -11.43 -11.45
C ARG A 4 -18.26 -9.99 -10.98
N ASP A 5 -19.07 -9.10 -11.55
CA ASP A 5 -19.21 -7.74 -11.04
C ASP A 5 -19.80 -7.79 -9.62
N THR A 6 -19.25 -6.98 -8.72
CA THR A 6 -19.69 -6.88 -7.32
C THR A 6 -20.22 -5.47 -7.08
N GLU A 7 -21.41 -5.37 -6.49
CA GLU A 7 -22.05 -4.08 -6.21
C GLU A 7 -21.68 -3.57 -4.80
N LEU A 8 -21.47 -2.26 -4.68
CA LEU A 8 -21.24 -1.56 -3.43
C LEU A 8 -22.37 -0.54 -3.21
N SER A 9 -23.18 -0.74 -2.17
CA SER A 9 -24.20 0.23 -1.75
C SER A 9 -23.66 1.14 -0.64
N LEU A 10 -23.87 2.45 -0.77
CA LEU A 10 -23.42 3.46 0.18
C LEU A 10 -24.61 4.29 0.67
N ASN A 11 -24.70 4.51 1.98
CA ASN A 11 -25.65 5.44 2.57
C ASN A 11 -24.98 6.80 2.77
N LEU A 12 -25.50 7.84 2.12
CA LEU A 12 -24.95 9.20 2.20
C LEU A 12 -25.88 10.09 3.05
N SER A 13 -25.27 10.94 3.87
CA SER A 13 -26.01 12.08 4.43
C SER A 13 -26.31 13.09 3.31
N PRO A 14 -27.35 13.92 3.45
CA PRO A 14 -27.67 14.96 2.45
C PRO A 14 -26.51 15.90 2.18
N GLU A 15 -25.72 16.23 3.21
CA GLU A 15 -24.53 17.08 3.09
C GLU A 15 -23.43 16.42 2.23
N ASN A 16 -23.12 15.15 2.51
CA ASN A 16 -22.12 14.41 1.74
C ASN A 16 -22.56 14.19 0.30
N GLU A 17 -23.84 13.91 0.07
CA GLU A 17 -24.40 13.79 -1.28
C GLU A 17 -24.23 15.11 -2.06
N GLN A 18 -24.59 16.25 -1.46
CA GLN A 18 -24.43 17.56 -2.11
C GLN A 18 -22.97 17.88 -2.42
N LEU A 19 -22.05 17.60 -1.47
CA LEU A 19 -20.62 17.80 -1.65
C LEU A 19 -20.10 16.98 -2.85
N LEU A 20 -20.39 15.67 -2.86
CA LEU A 20 -19.93 14.77 -3.91
C LEU A 20 -20.55 15.11 -5.27
N ARG A 21 -21.83 15.51 -5.32
CA ARG A 21 -22.48 15.96 -6.58
C ARG A 21 -21.84 17.23 -7.13
N ARG A 22 -21.49 18.20 -6.26
CA ARG A 22 -20.81 19.42 -6.69
C ARG A 22 -19.42 19.10 -7.24
N ALA A 23 -18.65 18.28 -6.51
CA ALA A 23 -17.32 17.87 -6.95
C ALA A 23 -17.35 17.10 -8.28
N SER A 24 -18.27 16.14 -8.42
CA SER A 24 -18.51 15.37 -9.65
C SER A 24 -18.75 16.29 -10.86
N LYS A 25 -19.62 17.30 -10.73
CA LYS A 25 -19.88 18.28 -11.81
C LYS A 25 -18.65 19.09 -12.16
N TYR A 26 -17.89 19.57 -11.17
CA TYR A 26 -16.68 20.35 -11.42
C TYR A 26 -15.57 19.52 -12.07
N ALA A 27 -15.48 18.24 -11.71
CA ALA A 27 -14.52 17.31 -12.28
C ALA A 27 -14.97 16.70 -13.63
N GLY A 28 -16.17 17.04 -14.12
CA GLY A 28 -16.65 16.65 -15.44
C GLY A 28 -17.20 15.22 -15.55
N PHE A 29 -17.54 14.58 -14.43
CA PHE A 29 -18.11 13.22 -14.44
C PHE A 29 -19.59 13.24 -14.85
N GLU A 30 -20.02 12.21 -15.59
CA GLU A 30 -21.40 12.07 -16.06
C GLU A 30 -22.35 11.61 -14.95
N SER A 31 -21.82 10.86 -13.97
CA SER A 31 -22.61 10.36 -12.84
C SER A 31 -21.90 10.47 -11.49
N LEU A 32 -22.71 10.52 -10.42
CA LEU A 32 -22.20 10.53 -9.04
C LEU A 32 -21.52 9.20 -8.69
N SER A 33 -22.06 8.08 -9.17
CA SER A 33 -21.53 6.74 -8.90
C SER A 33 -20.16 6.53 -9.54
N GLU A 34 -19.98 6.99 -10.77
CA GLU A 34 -18.68 6.94 -11.46
C GLU A 34 -17.64 7.79 -10.72
N PHE A 35 -18.00 9.02 -10.35
CA PHE A 35 -17.12 9.88 -9.55
C PHE A 35 -16.74 9.23 -8.21
N ALA A 36 -17.72 8.67 -7.49
CA ALA A 36 -17.49 8.05 -6.19
C ALA A 36 -16.59 6.81 -6.31
N LEU A 37 -16.81 5.98 -7.33
CA LEU A 37 -15.97 4.81 -7.59
C LEU A 37 -14.53 5.22 -7.91
N GLN A 38 -14.35 6.17 -8.84
CA GLN A 38 -13.01 6.66 -9.22
C GLN A 38 -12.28 7.24 -8.01
N ALA A 39 -12.95 8.09 -7.22
CA ALA A 39 -12.36 8.68 -6.01
C ALA A 39 -12.00 7.61 -4.96
N ALA A 40 -12.84 6.59 -4.79
CA ALA A 40 -12.57 5.49 -3.86
C ALA A 40 -11.36 4.65 -4.30
N VAL A 41 -11.29 4.30 -5.58
CA VAL A 41 -10.17 3.55 -6.16
C VAL A 41 -8.87 4.35 -6.07
N GLU A 42 -8.88 5.63 -6.42
CA GLU A 42 -7.71 6.49 -6.30
C GLU A 42 -7.23 6.60 -4.85
N LYS A 43 -8.15 6.76 -3.90
CA LYS A 43 -7.79 6.83 -2.48
C LYS A 43 -7.22 5.51 -1.98
N ALA A 44 -7.81 4.38 -2.38
CA ALA A 44 -7.32 3.05 -2.03
C ALA A 44 -5.90 2.82 -2.59
N SER A 45 -5.67 3.12 -3.87
CA SER A 45 -4.35 3.01 -4.50
C SER A 45 -3.32 3.85 -3.76
N ARG A 46 -3.61 5.12 -3.42
CA ARG A 46 -2.65 5.95 -2.66
C ARG A 46 -2.34 5.41 -1.27
N ILE A 47 -3.32 4.78 -0.61
CA ILE A 47 -3.11 4.15 0.70
C ILE A 47 -2.18 2.94 0.56
N LEU A 48 -2.44 2.07 -0.43
CA LEU A 48 -1.62 0.89 -0.68
C LEU A 48 -0.20 1.28 -1.09
N ASP A 49 -0.05 2.21 -2.04
CA ASP A 49 1.26 2.71 -2.46
C ASP A 49 2.05 3.25 -1.27
N SER A 50 1.41 4.02 -0.39
CA SER A 50 2.05 4.55 0.81
C SER A 50 2.41 3.49 1.85
N ALA A 51 1.68 2.37 1.91
CA ALA A 51 1.91 1.31 2.87
C ALA A 51 2.94 0.28 2.38
N GLU A 52 3.02 0.09 1.06
CA GLU A 52 3.83 -0.94 0.41
C GLU A 52 5.12 -0.38 -0.19
N SER A 53 5.25 0.95 -0.30
CA SER A 53 6.45 1.59 -0.82
C SER A 53 7.29 2.24 0.27
N ILE A 54 8.60 2.08 0.17
CA ILE A 54 9.58 2.86 0.94
C ILE A 54 10.13 3.92 -0.01
N THR A 55 9.94 5.19 0.33
CA THR A 55 10.56 6.31 -0.40
C THR A 55 11.80 6.74 0.36
N LEU A 56 12.95 6.70 -0.31
CA LEU A 56 14.22 7.21 0.21
C LEU A 56 14.41 8.64 -0.28
N ASP A 57 14.96 9.51 0.57
CA ASP A 57 15.50 10.79 0.10
C ASP A 57 16.76 10.58 -0.75
N SER A 58 17.18 11.63 -1.45
CA SER A 58 18.33 11.56 -2.35
C SER A 58 19.63 11.23 -1.63
N GLU A 59 19.78 11.63 -0.37
CA GLU A 59 21.01 11.38 0.41
C GLU A 59 21.10 9.92 0.87
N SER A 60 19.96 9.30 1.15
CA SER A 60 19.85 7.92 1.63
C SER A 60 19.81 6.89 0.48
N PHE A 61 19.50 7.32 -0.75
CA PHE A 61 19.35 6.44 -1.90
C PHE A 61 20.68 5.76 -2.28
N ASP A 62 21.74 6.53 -2.51
CA ASP A 62 23.02 5.99 -2.97
C ASP A 62 23.64 5.00 -1.96
N PRO A 63 23.69 5.30 -0.64
CA PRO A 63 24.17 4.33 0.36
C PRO A 63 23.33 3.05 0.40
N PHE A 64 22.00 3.16 0.29
CA PHE A 64 21.11 1.99 0.32
C PHE A 64 21.35 1.07 -0.88
N ILE A 65 21.48 1.63 -2.09
CA ILE A 65 21.77 0.85 -3.30
C ILE A 65 23.16 0.21 -3.21
N ALA A 66 24.17 0.94 -2.74
CA ALA A 66 25.52 0.40 -2.55
C ALA A 66 25.53 -0.80 -1.59
N ASP A 67 24.79 -0.72 -0.47
CA ASP A 67 24.64 -1.84 0.47
C ASP A 67 23.88 -3.04 -0.14
N CYS A 68 22.96 -2.80 -1.08
CA CYS A 68 22.24 -3.87 -1.78
C CYS A 68 23.13 -4.56 -2.82
N GLU A 69 23.98 -3.82 -3.53
CA GLU A 69 24.92 -4.35 -4.53
C GLU A 69 26.13 -5.03 -3.88
N GLN A 70 26.59 -4.52 -2.73
CA GLN A 70 27.74 -5.02 -1.99
C GLN A 70 27.37 -5.29 -0.52
N PRO A 71 26.55 -6.32 -0.25
CA PRO A 71 26.09 -6.59 1.10
C PRO A 71 27.25 -6.98 2.02
N GLY A 72 27.35 -6.29 3.15
CA GLY A 72 28.30 -6.62 4.21
C GLY A 72 27.95 -7.94 4.93
N PRO A 73 28.90 -8.53 5.66
CA PRO A 73 28.63 -9.74 6.45
C PRO A 73 27.61 -9.44 7.58
N PRO A 74 26.79 -10.43 7.98
CA PRO A 74 25.86 -10.25 9.08
C PRO A 74 26.61 -9.91 10.37
N ASN A 75 26.11 -8.93 11.12
CA ASN A 75 26.70 -8.58 12.40
C ASN A 75 26.58 -9.71 13.43
N SER A 76 27.28 -9.58 14.55
CA SER A 76 27.33 -10.60 15.60
C SER A 76 25.95 -10.90 16.21
N SER A 77 25.07 -9.90 16.30
CA SER A 77 23.70 -10.05 16.81
C SER A 77 22.83 -10.88 15.86
N LEU A 78 22.89 -10.60 14.56
CA LEU A 78 22.18 -11.36 13.52
C LEU A 78 22.69 -12.81 13.47
N THR A 79 24.01 -13.00 13.52
CA THR A 79 24.63 -14.34 13.54
C THR A 79 24.12 -15.16 14.73
N LYS A 80 24.11 -14.59 15.95
CA LYS A 80 23.56 -15.26 17.15
C LYS A 80 22.09 -15.61 17.01
N ALA A 81 21.28 -14.72 16.41
CA ALA A 81 19.85 -14.97 16.19
C ALA A 81 19.60 -16.13 15.21
N ILE A 82 20.40 -16.21 14.14
CA ILE A 82 20.37 -17.31 13.17
C ILE A 82 20.70 -18.65 13.84
N GLU A 83 21.78 -18.70 14.63
CA GLU A 83 22.19 -19.91 15.34
C GLU A 83 21.12 -20.38 16.34
N ARG A 84 20.52 -19.45 17.10
CA ARG A 84 19.39 -19.77 17.99
C ARG A 84 18.23 -20.41 17.22
N ARG A 85 17.84 -19.81 16.08
CA ARG A 85 16.72 -20.31 15.26
C ARG A 85 17.00 -21.70 14.68
N ARG A 86 18.25 -21.98 14.28
CA ARG A 86 18.68 -23.30 13.79
C ARG A 86 18.58 -24.35 14.90
N ALA A 87 19.06 -24.05 16.10
CA ALA A 87 18.98 -24.94 17.25
C ALA A 87 17.54 -25.24 17.68
N GLU A 88 16.63 -24.26 17.61
CA GLU A 88 15.20 -24.46 17.85
C GLU A 88 14.56 -25.42 16.84
N LYS A 89 14.83 -25.23 15.54
CA LYS A 89 14.32 -26.14 14.49
C LYS A 89 14.84 -27.57 14.67
N ALA A 90 16.12 -27.74 15.00
CA ALA A 90 16.75 -29.04 15.19
C ALA A 90 16.24 -29.82 16.42
N LYS A 91 15.67 -29.13 17.41
CA LYS A 91 15.00 -29.76 18.58
C LYS A 91 13.55 -30.15 18.30
N SER A 92 12.95 -29.59 17.25
CA SER A 92 11.54 -29.82 16.88
C SER A 92 11.39 -30.86 15.76
N THR A 93 12.50 -31.41 15.25
CA THR A 93 12.56 -32.52 14.29
C THR A 93 13.10 -33.74 15.01
#